data_AF-A0AAU5BKA6-F1
#
_entry.id   AF-A0AAU5BKA6-F1
#
_cell.length_a   1.000
_cell.length_b   1.000
_cell.length_c   1.000
_cell.angle_alpha   90.00
_cell.angle_beta   90.00
_cell.angle_gamma   90.00
#
_symmetry.space_group_name_H-M   'P 1'
#
loop_
_entity.id
_entity.type
_entity.pdbx_description
1 polymer ?
#
loop_
_entity_poly.entity_id
_entity_poly.type
_entity_poly.pdbx_seq_one_letter_code
_entity_poly.pdbx_strand_id
1 'polypeptide(L)'
;MTNVTRAPRMVGAGLAALVMAAGAAACSSDGGDSRSAAGASPKAEVLTENGYRGLTPGMSKDAALAGGTLETTAISQLGGCTDFTFTGSAAGRTSQDSARMAAEAAAEAKLKDLNAKADQAATAEPDPLPTLPANASAAESAEFAKRAAESAGHVEADTKVIADAAQAQADVMKLREDLDKAFLAQGRVSFGSTGLRELAVPAAARTAEGIGAGSTLAELKQAYDSHGLALAEDGRYSVPVDGKQDWAYEFTTDGDKVSGLALINADMKCA
;
A
#
# COMPACT_ATOMS: atom_id res chain seq x y z
N MET A 1 -41.26 -10.91 -5.57
CA MET A 1 -40.68 -12.17 -5.06
C MET A 1 -40.44 -13.08 -6.25
N THR A 2 -39.23 -13.07 -6.78
CA THR A 2 -38.82 -13.91 -7.91
C THR A 2 -37.34 -14.22 -7.70
N ASN A 3 -37.09 -15.42 -7.18
CA ASN A 3 -35.76 -15.97 -6.95
C ASN A 3 -35.07 -16.24 -8.29
N VAL A 4 -33.85 -15.73 -8.45
CA VAL A 4 -32.94 -16.18 -9.49
C VAL A 4 -31.71 -16.79 -8.81
N THR A 5 -31.76 -18.10 -8.66
CA THR A 5 -30.66 -18.96 -8.26
C THR A 5 -29.72 -19.12 -9.47
N ARG A 6 -28.42 -18.80 -9.31
CA ARG A 6 -27.38 -19.27 -10.24
C ARG A 6 -26.24 -19.89 -9.45
N ALA A 7 -26.08 -21.20 -9.64
CA ALA A 7 -24.98 -22.04 -9.18
C ALA A 7 -23.84 -22.03 -10.24
N PRO A 8 -22.65 -22.59 -9.91
CA PRO A 8 -21.35 -22.15 -10.41
C PRO A 8 -20.94 -22.81 -11.73
N ARG A 9 -19.98 -22.19 -12.43
CA ARG A 9 -19.20 -22.83 -13.49
C ARG A 9 -17.75 -22.98 -13.04
N MET A 10 -17.39 -24.20 -12.65
CA MET A 10 -16.04 -24.73 -12.81
C MET A 10 -15.83 -25.04 -14.29
N VAL A 11 -14.70 -24.62 -14.85
CA VAL A 11 -14.03 -25.29 -15.97
C VAL A 11 -12.54 -25.26 -15.67
N GLY A 12 -11.95 -26.44 -15.52
CA GLY A 12 -10.51 -26.64 -15.45
C GLY A 12 -9.91 -26.95 -16.82
N ALA A 13 -8.61 -26.66 -16.95
CA ALA A 13 -7.60 -27.30 -17.79
C ALA A 13 -6.29 -26.58 -17.41
N GLY A 14 -5.23 -27.21 -16.92
CA GLY A 14 -4.65 -28.46 -17.38
C GLY A 14 -3.63 -28.13 -18.48
N LEU A 15 -2.39 -27.82 -18.10
CA LEU A 15 -1.24 -27.91 -19.01
C LEU A 15 0.04 -28.18 -18.22
N ALA A 16 0.69 -29.27 -18.61
CA ALA A 16 1.85 -29.86 -18.01
C ALA A 16 3.14 -29.48 -18.75
N ALA A 17 4.23 -29.52 -17.97
CA ALA A 17 5.59 -29.92 -18.31
C ALA A 17 6.42 -29.11 -19.33
N LEU A 18 7.60 -28.65 -18.88
CA LEU A 18 8.87 -29.14 -19.44
C LEU A 18 10.03 -28.93 -18.45
N VAL A 19 10.56 -30.05 -17.97
CA VAL A 19 11.85 -30.18 -17.29
C VAL A 19 12.92 -30.32 -18.38
N MET A 20 13.95 -29.48 -18.35
CA MET A 20 15.22 -29.80 -19.00
C MET A 20 16.32 -29.88 -17.95
N ALA A 21 16.74 -31.11 -17.68
CA ALA A 21 18.00 -31.46 -17.06
C ALA A 21 18.96 -31.93 -18.16
N ALA A 22 20.13 -31.30 -18.24
CA ALA A 22 21.35 -31.77 -18.88
C ALA A 22 22.48 -30.90 -18.31
N GLY A 23 23.64 -31.38 -17.91
CA GLY A 23 24.29 -32.69 -17.93
C GLY A 23 25.73 -32.42 -17.47
N ALA A 24 26.30 -33.35 -16.71
CA ALA A 24 27.57 -33.22 -16.01
C ALA A 24 28.80 -33.13 -16.94
N ALA A 25 29.85 -32.43 -16.46
CA ALA A 25 31.24 -32.74 -16.79
C ALA A 25 32.04 -32.81 -15.48
N ALA A 26 32.70 -33.95 -15.29
CA ALA A 26 33.56 -34.28 -14.15
C ALA A 26 35.00 -33.82 -14.40
N CYS A 27 35.71 -33.43 -13.33
CA CYS A 27 37.16 -33.62 -13.18
C CYS A 27 37.48 -33.77 -11.67
N SER A 28 38.04 -34.91 -11.30
CA SER A 28 38.65 -35.21 -10.00
C SER A 28 40.07 -34.65 -9.93
N SER A 29 40.47 -34.05 -8.80
CA SER A 29 41.62 -34.51 -7.99
C SER A 29 41.91 -33.62 -6.76
N ASP A 30 42.18 -34.34 -5.65
CA ASP A 30 43.05 -34.08 -4.49
C ASP A 30 42.94 -32.82 -3.60
N GLY A 31 42.67 -33.11 -2.32
CA GLY A 31 43.57 -32.71 -1.23
C GLY A 31 43.41 -31.30 -0.68
N GLY A 32 42.42 -31.09 0.18
CA GLY A 32 42.39 -29.92 1.05
C GLY A 32 41.27 -30.02 2.08
N ASP A 33 41.62 -30.38 3.32
CA ASP A 33 40.79 -30.19 4.52
C ASP A 33 40.53 -28.68 4.71
N SER A 34 39.61 -28.14 3.93
CA SER A 34 38.94 -26.88 4.24
C SER A 34 37.61 -27.24 4.88
N ARG A 35 37.64 -27.45 6.20
CA ARG A 35 36.45 -27.24 7.03
C ARG A 35 36.07 -25.77 6.87
N SER A 36 35.35 -25.46 5.80
CA SER A 36 34.51 -24.27 5.74
C SER A 36 33.59 -24.38 6.95
N ALA A 37 33.86 -23.56 7.95
CA ALA A 37 32.90 -23.24 8.98
C ALA A 37 31.63 -22.84 8.21
N ALA A 38 30.63 -23.72 8.24
CA ALA A 38 29.28 -23.37 7.86
C ALA A 38 28.94 -22.12 8.67
N GLY A 39 28.97 -20.97 8.02
CA GLY A 39 28.70 -19.69 8.64
C GLY A 39 27.35 -19.82 9.32
N ALA A 40 27.33 -19.66 10.64
CA ALA A 40 26.09 -19.54 11.37
C ALA A 40 25.25 -18.50 10.63
N SER A 41 24.07 -18.90 10.15
CA SER A 41 23.13 -17.96 9.57
C SER A 41 22.98 -16.81 10.55
N PRO A 42 23.11 -15.54 10.11
CA PRO A 42 22.95 -14.40 11.00
C PRO A 42 21.65 -14.59 11.79
N LYS A 43 21.73 -14.45 13.12
CA LYS A 43 20.55 -14.58 13.98
C LYS A 43 19.49 -13.62 13.46
N ALA A 44 18.28 -14.12 13.24
CA ALA A 44 17.15 -13.28 12.85
C ALA A 44 16.99 -12.16 13.88
N GLU A 45 16.91 -10.93 13.40
CA GLU A 45 16.64 -9.79 14.26
C GLU A 45 15.16 -9.81 14.67
N VAL A 46 14.89 -9.51 15.93
CA VAL A 46 13.56 -9.67 16.50
C VAL A 46 12.84 -8.32 16.50
N LEU A 47 11.66 -8.29 15.87
CA LEU A 47 10.65 -7.27 16.06
C LEU A 47 9.88 -7.60 17.35
N THR A 48 9.79 -6.63 18.25
CA THR A 48 9.07 -6.76 19.53
C THR A 48 7.98 -5.70 19.64
N GLU A 49 7.17 -5.78 20.69
CA GLU A 49 6.16 -4.79 21.04
C GLU A 49 6.77 -3.41 21.33
N ASN A 50 8.06 -3.38 21.65
CA ASN A 50 8.83 -2.16 21.88
C ASN A 50 9.49 -1.63 20.61
N GLY A 51 9.35 -2.33 19.48
CA GLY A 51 9.83 -1.92 18.17
C GLY A 51 11.04 -2.71 17.67
N TYR A 52 11.85 -2.07 16.83
CA TYR A 52 12.92 -2.71 16.05
C TYR A 52 14.10 -1.77 15.83
N ARG A 53 15.33 -2.28 16.04
CA ARG A 53 16.58 -1.51 15.89
C ARG A 53 16.57 -0.14 16.61
N GLY A 54 15.91 -0.05 17.76
CA GLY A 54 15.81 1.18 18.55
C GLY A 54 14.70 2.14 18.10
N LEU A 55 14.00 1.86 17.00
CA LEU A 55 12.79 2.57 16.62
C LEU A 55 11.62 2.03 17.42
N THR A 56 10.88 2.91 18.09
CA THR A 56 9.83 2.51 19.03
C THR A 56 8.49 3.19 18.73
N PRO A 57 7.36 2.57 19.12
CA PRO A 57 6.05 3.21 19.11
C PRO A 57 6.08 4.63 19.70
N GLY A 58 5.50 5.60 18.98
CA GLY A 58 5.42 7.01 19.41
C GLY A 58 6.71 7.82 19.23
N MET A 59 7.80 7.22 18.73
CA MET A 59 9.03 7.95 18.43
C MET A 59 8.79 9.03 17.36
N SER A 60 9.35 10.23 17.57
CA SER A 60 9.29 11.30 16.57
C SER A 60 10.23 11.04 15.40
N LYS A 61 9.93 11.62 14.24
CA LYS A 61 10.79 11.55 13.04
C LYS A 61 12.21 12.01 13.34
N ASP A 62 12.37 13.15 14.00
CA ASP A 62 13.70 13.73 14.27
C ASP A 62 14.52 12.85 15.21
N ALA A 63 13.89 12.25 16.23
CA ALA A 63 14.55 11.32 17.14
C ALA A 63 14.98 10.03 16.41
N ALA A 64 14.13 9.51 15.53
CA ALA A 64 14.44 8.33 14.73
C ALA A 64 15.62 8.56 13.78
N LEU A 65 15.64 9.71 13.09
CA LEU A 65 16.73 10.10 12.18
C LEU A 65 18.04 10.33 12.95
N ALA A 66 17.98 10.96 14.13
CA ALA A 66 19.14 11.15 14.99
C ALA A 66 19.75 9.82 15.50
N GLY A 67 18.94 8.76 15.58
CA GLY A 67 19.40 7.42 15.96
C GLY A 67 20.31 6.73 14.94
N GLY A 68 20.37 7.23 13.70
CA GLY A 68 21.24 6.69 12.64
C GLY A 68 20.84 5.32 12.09
N THR A 69 19.64 4.84 12.45
CA THR A 69 19.07 3.57 11.95
C THR A 69 18.41 3.73 10.58
N LEU A 70 18.05 4.97 10.22
CA LEU A 70 17.37 5.31 8.99
C LEU A 70 18.28 6.12 8.08
N GLU A 71 18.09 5.96 6.77
CA GLU A 71 18.61 6.90 5.79
C GLU A 71 18.05 8.31 6.07
N THR A 72 18.87 9.35 5.91
CA THR A 72 18.48 10.72 6.28
C THR A 72 17.53 11.39 5.28
N THR A 73 17.21 10.70 4.18
CA THR A 73 16.40 11.23 3.09
C THR A 73 15.19 10.36 2.87
N ALA A 74 14.04 11.01 2.76
CA ALA A 74 12.79 10.33 2.49
C ALA A 74 12.82 9.65 1.12
N ILE A 75 12.14 8.52 1.03
CA ILE A 75 11.92 7.74 -0.20
C ILE A 75 10.51 7.90 -0.77
N SER A 76 9.60 8.50 0.01
CA SER A 76 8.24 8.86 -0.39
C SER A 76 7.67 9.92 0.56
N GLN A 77 6.75 10.73 0.03
CA GLN A 77 5.90 11.65 0.78
C GLN A 77 4.40 11.42 0.52
N LEU A 78 4.06 10.27 -0.07
CA LEU A 78 2.73 9.96 -0.55
C LEU A 78 1.70 9.90 0.58
N GLY A 79 0.54 10.50 0.34
CA GLY A 79 -0.58 10.61 1.27
C GLY A 79 -0.30 11.52 2.46
N GLY A 80 0.75 12.34 2.44
CA GLY A 80 1.17 13.19 3.57
C GLY A 80 1.99 12.45 4.64
N CYS A 81 2.30 11.16 4.45
CA CYS A 81 3.21 10.42 5.30
C CYS A 81 4.63 10.55 4.78
N THR A 82 5.64 10.57 5.66
CA THR A 82 7.05 10.59 5.24
C THR A 82 7.68 9.23 5.46
N ASP A 83 8.12 8.59 4.37
CA ASP A 83 8.69 7.24 4.41
C ASP A 83 10.22 7.27 4.28
N PHE A 84 10.89 6.42 5.05
CA PHE A 84 12.35 6.24 5.06
C PHE A 84 12.71 4.77 4.96
N THR A 85 13.94 4.49 4.51
CA THR A 85 14.54 3.15 4.54
C THR A 85 15.51 3.01 5.69
N PHE A 86 15.79 1.77 6.07
CA PHE A 86 16.86 1.44 7.00
C PHE A 86 18.23 1.71 6.36
N THR A 87 19.17 2.19 7.17
CA THR A 87 20.55 2.39 6.75
C THR A 87 21.18 1.07 6.29
N GLY A 88 21.90 1.11 5.17
CA GLY A 88 22.54 -0.07 4.58
C GLY A 88 21.57 -1.05 3.92
N SER A 89 20.31 -0.67 3.75
CA SER A 89 19.39 -1.40 2.88
C SER A 89 19.88 -1.36 1.43
N ALA A 90 19.71 -2.46 0.69
CA ALA A 90 20.00 -2.49 -0.74
C ALA A 90 19.09 -1.55 -1.56
N ALA A 91 18.01 -1.05 -0.94
CA ALA A 91 17.13 -0.03 -1.49
C ALA A 91 17.54 1.40 -1.07
N GLY A 92 18.81 1.61 -0.71
CA GLY A 92 19.38 2.95 -0.58
C GLY A 92 19.13 3.81 -1.81
N ARG A 93 19.21 5.13 -1.67
CA ARG A 93 18.68 6.09 -2.64
C ARG A 93 19.17 5.81 -4.07
N THR A 94 18.23 5.45 -4.94
CA THR A 94 18.45 5.23 -6.38
C THR A 94 17.90 6.40 -7.18
N SER A 95 18.31 6.52 -8.45
CA SER A 95 17.64 7.41 -9.40
C SER A 95 16.16 7.07 -9.60
N GLN A 96 15.77 5.82 -9.33
CA GLN A 96 14.38 5.37 -9.37
C GLN A 96 13.55 5.98 -8.24
N ASP A 97 14.15 6.23 -7.07
CA ASP A 97 13.43 6.86 -5.95
C ASP A 97 13.06 8.32 -6.25
N SER A 98 13.97 9.08 -6.85
CA SER A 98 13.67 10.45 -7.28
C SER A 98 12.55 10.51 -8.33
N ALA A 99 12.56 9.58 -9.29
CA ALA A 99 11.51 9.48 -10.30
C ALA A 99 10.16 9.08 -9.69
N ARG A 100 10.17 8.16 -8.73
CA ARG A 100 8.97 7.75 -7.99
C ARG A 100 8.38 8.91 -7.21
N MET A 101 9.18 9.63 -6.41
CA MET A 101 8.70 10.79 -5.64
C MET A 101 8.13 11.89 -6.55
N ALA A 102 8.72 12.11 -7.74
CA ALA A 102 8.18 13.06 -8.70
C ALA A 102 6.81 12.60 -9.25
N ALA A 103 6.64 11.30 -9.51
CA ALA A 103 5.37 10.72 -9.94
C ALA A 103 4.30 10.79 -8.83
N GLU A 104 4.68 10.51 -7.58
CA GLU A 104 3.83 10.68 -6.38
C GLU A 104 3.34 12.12 -6.27
N ALA A 105 4.24 13.10 -6.26
CA ALA A 105 3.88 14.52 -6.17
C ALA A 105 2.97 14.97 -7.33
N ALA A 106 3.22 14.50 -8.54
CA ALA A 106 2.38 14.82 -9.70
C ALA A 106 0.97 14.22 -9.59
N ALA A 107 0.86 12.97 -9.12
CA ALA A 107 -0.43 12.29 -8.92
C ALA A 107 -1.25 12.98 -7.81
N GLU A 108 -0.62 13.34 -6.69
CA GLU A 108 -1.28 14.08 -5.61
C GLU A 108 -1.73 15.47 -6.02
N ALA A 109 -0.89 16.21 -6.76
CA ALA A 109 -1.25 17.52 -7.28
C ALA A 109 -2.46 17.43 -8.23
N LYS A 110 -2.48 16.42 -9.10
CA LYS A 110 -3.60 16.15 -10.01
C LYS A 110 -4.87 15.80 -9.24
N LEU A 111 -4.79 14.90 -8.26
CA LEU A 111 -5.92 14.51 -7.42
C LEU A 111 -6.48 15.73 -6.66
N LYS A 112 -5.62 16.55 -6.05
CA LYS A 112 -6.03 17.77 -5.33
C LYS A 112 -6.76 18.76 -6.24
N ASP A 113 -6.24 19.00 -7.44
CA ASP A 113 -6.88 19.87 -8.44
C ASP A 113 -8.25 19.33 -8.88
N LEU A 114 -8.35 18.02 -9.16
CA LEU A 114 -9.59 17.38 -9.57
C LEU A 114 -10.64 17.34 -8.46
N ASN A 115 -10.24 17.06 -7.21
CA ASN A 115 -11.15 17.13 -6.06
C ASN A 115 -11.66 18.55 -5.85
N ALA A 116 -10.79 19.58 -5.94
CA ALA A 116 -11.24 20.97 -5.82
C ALA A 116 -12.23 21.36 -6.92
N LYS A 117 -12.08 20.84 -8.15
CA LYS A 117 -13.04 21.03 -9.24
C LYS A 117 -14.33 20.25 -9.01
N ALA A 118 -14.24 19.02 -8.50
CA ALA A 118 -15.41 18.21 -8.16
C ALA A 118 -16.24 18.86 -7.04
N ASP A 119 -15.60 19.42 -6.01
CA ASP A 119 -16.27 20.15 -4.93
C ASP A 119 -16.96 21.43 -5.45
N GLN A 120 -16.33 22.13 -6.40
CA GLN A 120 -16.94 23.28 -7.07
C GLN A 120 -18.15 22.87 -7.90
N ALA A 121 -18.06 21.76 -8.65
CA ALA A 121 -19.18 21.20 -9.40
C ALA A 121 -20.33 20.76 -8.47
N ALA A 122 -20.02 20.14 -7.33
CA ALA A 122 -21.03 19.69 -6.37
C ALA A 122 -21.75 20.84 -5.64
N THR A 123 -21.14 22.02 -5.56
CA THR A 123 -21.72 23.21 -4.92
C THR A 123 -22.42 24.15 -5.90
N ALA A 124 -22.17 24.00 -7.20
CA ALA A 124 -22.91 24.68 -8.25
C ALA A 124 -24.24 23.96 -8.48
N GLU A 125 -25.29 24.33 -7.74
CA GLU A 125 -26.64 23.94 -8.16
C GLU A 125 -26.90 24.53 -9.56
N PRO A 126 -27.22 23.71 -10.57
CA PRO A 126 -27.62 24.24 -11.85
C PRO A 126 -28.89 25.08 -11.64
N ASP A 127 -28.90 26.30 -12.17
CA ASP A 127 -30.09 27.15 -12.13
C ASP A 127 -31.28 26.34 -12.65
N PRO A 128 -32.40 26.26 -11.90
CA PRO A 128 -33.56 25.53 -12.36
C PRO A 128 -34.02 26.09 -13.69
N LEU A 129 -34.09 25.23 -14.71
CA LEU A 129 -34.58 25.62 -16.03
C LEU A 129 -35.99 26.19 -15.87
N PRO A 130 -36.25 27.44 -16.30
CA PRO A 130 -37.57 28.03 -16.19
C PRO A 130 -38.54 27.22 -17.05
N THR A 131 -39.76 26.98 -16.58
CA THR A 131 -40.79 26.32 -17.38
C THR A 131 -41.13 27.17 -18.60
N LEU A 132 -41.06 26.58 -19.80
CA LEU A 132 -41.48 27.27 -21.02
C LEU A 132 -43.00 27.50 -20.98
N PRO A 133 -43.49 28.76 -21.07
CA PRO A 133 -44.92 29.04 -21.02
C PRO A 133 -45.64 28.49 -22.25
N ALA A 134 -46.90 28.12 -22.10
CA ALA A 134 -47.70 27.49 -23.17
C ALA A 134 -47.88 28.37 -24.44
N ASN A 135 -47.61 29.67 -24.33
CA ASN A 135 -47.68 30.66 -25.40
C ASN A 135 -46.31 31.29 -25.74
N ALA A 136 -45.20 30.59 -25.46
CA ALA A 136 -43.86 31.08 -25.77
C ALA A 136 -43.67 31.38 -27.27
N SER A 137 -43.04 32.50 -27.55
CA SER A 137 -42.58 32.85 -28.89
C SER A 137 -41.43 31.94 -29.35
N ALA A 138 -41.13 31.97 -30.65
CA ALA A 138 -40.00 31.24 -31.21
C ALA A 138 -38.65 31.69 -30.62
N ALA A 139 -38.50 32.99 -30.32
CA ALA A 139 -37.29 33.52 -29.66
C ALA A 139 -37.14 33.00 -28.23
N GLU A 140 -38.24 32.95 -27.46
CA GLU A 140 -38.24 32.41 -26.08
C GLU A 140 -37.94 30.91 -26.06
N SER A 141 -38.43 30.16 -27.06
CA SER A 141 -38.15 28.73 -27.22
C SER A 141 -36.68 28.47 -27.59
N ALA A 142 -36.07 29.31 -28.43
CA ALA A 142 -34.66 29.22 -28.79
C ALA A 142 -33.73 29.53 -27.60
N GLU A 143 -34.05 30.56 -26.81
CA GLU A 143 -33.33 30.88 -25.57
C GLU A 143 -33.47 29.76 -24.52
N PHE A 144 -34.65 29.17 -24.37
CA PHE A 144 -34.84 28.00 -23.50
C PHE A 144 -34.00 26.80 -23.95
N ALA A 145 -34.01 26.46 -25.24
CA ALA A 145 -33.20 25.37 -25.78
C ALA A 145 -31.69 25.60 -25.60
N LYS A 146 -31.22 26.85 -25.77
CA LYS A 146 -29.83 27.23 -25.51
C LYS A 146 -29.46 27.01 -24.04
N ARG A 147 -30.27 27.51 -23.10
CA ARG A 147 -30.04 27.31 -21.65
C ARG A 147 -30.10 25.84 -21.24
N ALA A 148 -31.02 25.06 -21.83
CA ALA A 148 -31.10 23.63 -21.59
C ALA A 148 -29.86 22.87 -22.12
N ALA A 149 -29.33 23.26 -23.28
CA ALA A 149 -28.11 22.69 -23.84
C ALA A 149 -26.87 23.07 -23.02
N GLU A 150 -26.78 24.33 -22.56
CA GLU A 150 -25.72 24.79 -21.65
C GLU A 150 -25.76 24.02 -20.33
N SER A 151 -26.95 23.86 -19.73
CA SER A 151 -27.16 23.08 -18.51
C SER A 151 -26.77 21.60 -18.68
N ALA A 152 -27.15 20.96 -19.80
CA ALA A 152 -26.74 19.59 -20.10
C ALA A 152 -25.21 19.46 -20.28
N GLY A 153 -24.57 20.44 -20.92
CA GLY A 153 -23.11 20.50 -21.06
C GLY A 153 -22.37 20.63 -19.74
N HIS A 154 -22.92 21.38 -18.77
CA HIS A 154 -22.39 21.46 -17.41
C HIS A 154 -22.43 20.10 -16.69
N VAL A 155 -23.56 19.40 -16.74
CA VAL A 155 -23.70 18.08 -16.11
C VAL A 155 -22.70 17.06 -16.67
N GLU A 156 -22.45 17.07 -17.98
CA GLU A 156 -21.45 16.21 -18.61
C GLU A 156 -20.03 16.55 -18.14
N ALA A 157 -19.68 17.84 -18.10
CA ALA A 157 -18.38 18.30 -17.62
C ALA A 157 -18.15 17.94 -16.14
N ASP A 158 -19.16 18.11 -15.30
CA ASP A 158 -19.10 17.79 -13.87
C ASP A 158 -18.96 16.28 -13.64
N THR A 159 -19.73 15.48 -14.37
CA THR A 159 -19.62 14.01 -14.33
C THR A 159 -18.23 13.56 -14.75
N LYS A 160 -17.65 14.19 -15.78
CA LYS A 160 -16.29 13.91 -16.21
C LYS A 160 -15.25 14.26 -15.14
N VAL A 161 -15.39 15.42 -14.48
CA VAL A 161 -14.47 15.82 -13.40
C VAL A 161 -14.53 14.83 -12.22
N ILE A 162 -15.71 14.38 -11.82
CA ILE A 162 -15.87 13.37 -10.75
C ILE A 162 -15.22 12.04 -11.15
N ALA A 163 -15.43 11.57 -12.39
CA ALA A 163 -14.80 10.35 -12.88
C ALA A 163 -13.28 10.47 -12.94
N ASP A 164 -12.76 11.61 -13.41
CA ASP A 164 -11.32 11.88 -13.47
C ASP A 164 -10.72 11.94 -12.06
N ALA A 165 -11.42 12.51 -11.08
CA ALA A 165 -11.02 12.53 -9.67
C ALA A 165 -10.95 11.12 -9.07
N ALA A 166 -11.96 10.28 -9.33
CA ALA A 166 -11.97 8.88 -8.90
C ALA A 166 -10.81 8.08 -9.52
N GLN A 167 -10.50 8.30 -10.81
CA GLN A 167 -9.34 7.69 -11.44
C GLN A 167 -8.03 8.19 -10.82
N ALA A 168 -7.89 9.48 -10.55
CA ALA A 168 -6.70 10.03 -9.90
C ALA A 168 -6.51 9.46 -8.48
N GLN A 169 -7.59 9.21 -7.74
CA GLN A 169 -7.53 8.51 -6.45
C GLN A 169 -7.02 7.08 -6.61
N ALA A 170 -7.52 6.35 -7.62
CA ALA A 170 -7.04 5.00 -7.91
C ALA A 170 -5.55 4.98 -8.32
N ASP A 171 -5.10 5.99 -9.08
CA ASP A 171 -3.68 6.14 -9.44
C ASP A 171 -2.80 6.35 -8.20
N VAL A 172 -3.24 7.17 -7.23
CA VAL A 172 -2.54 7.37 -5.95
C VAL A 172 -2.52 6.08 -5.11
N MET A 173 -3.63 5.34 -5.03
CA MET A 173 -3.67 4.05 -4.34
C MET A 173 -2.69 3.05 -4.96
N LYS A 174 -2.62 2.99 -6.29
CA LYS A 174 -1.67 2.14 -7.00
C LYS A 174 -0.22 2.51 -6.69
N LEU A 175 0.11 3.81 -6.64
CA LEU A 175 1.45 4.24 -6.25
C LEU A 175 1.80 3.80 -4.82
N ARG A 176 0.82 3.81 -3.90
CA ARG A 176 1.02 3.30 -2.53
C ARG A 176 1.30 1.80 -2.52
N GLU A 177 0.54 1.02 -3.27
CA GLU A 177 0.80 -0.42 -3.40
C GLU A 177 2.16 -0.71 -4.03
N ASP A 178 2.55 0.04 -5.06
CA ASP A 178 3.83 -0.13 -5.74
C ASP A 178 5.00 0.26 -4.81
N LEU A 179 4.81 1.28 -3.97
CA LEU A 179 5.75 1.63 -2.90
C LEU A 179 5.87 0.50 -1.87
N ASP A 180 4.76 -0.03 -1.37
CA ASP A 180 4.75 -1.14 -0.41
C ASP A 180 5.49 -2.36 -0.99
N LYS A 181 5.22 -2.72 -2.26
CA LYS A 181 5.90 -3.81 -2.96
C LYS A 181 7.40 -3.55 -3.13
N ALA A 182 7.78 -2.33 -3.49
CA ALA A 182 9.18 -1.97 -3.73
C ALA A 182 10.07 -2.11 -2.48
N PHE A 183 9.48 -1.94 -1.30
CA PHE A 183 10.20 -1.97 -0.01
C PHE A 183 9.83 -3.15 0.90
N LEU A 184 8.99 -4.08 0.44
CA LEU A 184 8.54 -5.23 1.23
C LEU A 184 9.71 -6.04 1.80
N ALA A 185 10.74 -6.28 0.99
CA ALA A 185 11.89 -7.08 1.40
C ALA A 185 12.92 -6.29 2.22
N GLN A 186 13.07 -4.99 1.93
CA GLN A 186 14.09 -4.12 2.51
C GLN A 186 13.62 -3.43 3.80
N GLY A 187 12.32 -3.41 4.04
CA GLY A 187 11.69 -2.69 5.13
C GLY A 187 11.54 -1.19 4.82
N ARG A 188 10.57 -0.58 5.49
CA ARG A 188 10.23 0.84 5.40
C ARG A 188 9.73 1.33 6.75
N VAL A 189 10.04 2.59 7.05
CA VAL A 189 9.56 3.27 8.24
C VAL A 189 8.77 4.50 7.83
N SER A 190 7.50 4.56 8.25
CA SER A 190 6.56 5.62 7.92
C SER A 190 6.28 6.50 9.13
N PHE A 191 6.35 7.82 8.93
CA PHE A 191 5.98 8.81 9.93
C PHE A 191 4.70 9.53 9.51
N GLY A 192 3.73 9.55 10.42
CA GLY A 192 2.52 10.36 10.30
C GLY A 192 2.71 11.74 10.95
N SER A 193 1.58 12.41 11.18
CA SER A 193 1.52 13.77 11.74
C SER A 193 2.13 13.89 13.14
N THR A 194 2.04 12.84 13.97
CA THR A 194 2.46 12.88 15.39
C THR A 194 3.63 11.96 15.74
N GLY A 195 4.15 11.16 14.81
CA GLY A 195 5.27 10.26 15.09
C GLY A 195 5.34 9.05 14.18
N LEU A 196 6.04 8.01 14.64
CA LEU A 196 6.12 6.73 13.97
C LEU A 196 4.71 6.14 13.81
N ARG A 197 4.32 5.91 12.55
CA ARG A 197 3.04 5.33 12.16
C ARG A 197 3.19 3.84 11.82
N GLU A 198 4.25 3.50 11.11
CA GLU A 198 4.45 2.15 10.59
C GLU A 198 5.94 1.82 10.57
N LEU A 199 6.25 0.59 10.98
CA LEU A 199 7.58 0.01 10.94
C LEU A 199 7.50 -1.35 10.25
N ALA A 200 7.59 -1.34 8.92
CA ALA A 200 7.74 -2.54 8.11
C ALA A 200 9.18 -3.01 8.18
N VAL A 201 9.42 -4.18 8.77
CA VAL A 201 10.78 -4.69 9.00
C VAL A 201 11.33 -5.39 7.75
N PRO A 202 12.66 -5.43 7.56
CA PRO A 202 13.28 -6.20 6.47
C PRO A 202 12.93 -7.69 6.55
N ALA A 203 12.97 -8.40 5.42
CA ALA A 203 12.56 -9.80 5.31
C ALA A 203 13.31 -10.79 6.21
N ALA A 204 14.48 -10.41 6.76
CA ALA A 204 15.23 -11.23 7.72
C ALA A 204 14.68 -11.15 9.15
N ALA A 205 13.89 -10.13 9.47
CA ALA A 205 13.34 -9.92 10.80
C ALA A 205 12.16 -10.85 11.08
N ARG A 206 11.96 -11.18 12.36
CA ARG A 206 10.89 -12.05 12.84
C ARG A 206 10.27 -11.48 14.11
N THR A 207 9.05 -11.85 14.43
CA THR A 207 8.49 -11.63 15.76
C THR A 207 9.18 -12.52 16.81
N ALA A 208 8.88 -12.31 18.10
CA ALA A 208 9.40 -13.15 19.18
C ALA A 208 8.97 -14.62 19.04
N GLU A 209 7.80 -14.86 18.45
CA GLU A 209 7.23 -16.17 18.12
C GLU A 209 7.87 -16.81 16.87
N GLY A 210 8.80 -16.10 16.23
CA GLY A 210 9.52 -16.60 15.05
C GLY A 210 8.78 -16.42 13.72
N ILE A 211 7.70 -15.62 13.69
CA ILE A 211 6.90 -15.39 12.48
C ILE A 211 7.47 -14.21 11.69
N GLY A 212 7.57 -14.36 10.36
CA GLY A 212 7.88 -13.28 9.42
C GLY A 212 8.00 -13.82 8.00
N ALA A 213 8.67 -13.10 7.11
CA ALA A 213 8.72 -13.46 5.69
C ALA A 213 9.20 -14.91 5.46
N GLY A 214 8.39 -15.73 4.79
CA GLY A 214 8.63 -17.14 4.53
C GLY A 214 7.91 -18.11 5.47
N SER A 215 7.42 -17.67 6.62
CA SER A 215 6.53 -18.45 7.49
C SER A 215 5.23 -18.78 6.76
N THR A 216 4.65 -19.94 7.02
CA THR A 216 3.36 -20.35 6.46
C THR A 216 2.20 -19.70 7.20
N LEU A 217 1.04 -19.59 6.54
CA LEU A 217 -0.20 -19.13 7.16
C LEU A 217 -0.63 -20.03 8.33
N ALA A 218 -0.32 -21.33 8.27
CA ALA A 218 -0.59 -22.25 9.36
C ALA A 218 0.26 -21.93 10.61
N GLU A 219 1.54 -21.64 10.44
CA GLU A 219 2.43 -21.22 11.54
C GLU A 219 1.98 -19.87 12.11
N LEU A 220 1.58 -18.91 11.26
CA LEU A 220 1.05 -17.62 11.70
C LEU A 220 -0.19 -17.79 12.59
N LYS A 221 -1.16 -18.58 12.14
CA LYS A 221 -2.39 -18.88 12.90
C LYS A 221 -2.10 -19.61 14.20
N GLN A 222 -1.22 -20.61 14.15
CA GLN A 222 -0.80 -21.33 15.36
C GLN A 222 -0.17 -20.39 16.40
N ALA A 223 0.60 -19.39 15.96
CA ALA A 223 1.25 -18.43 16.85
C ALA A 223 0.28 -17.39 17.42
N TYR A 224 -0.69 -16.90 16.63
CA TYR A 224 -1.47 -15.70 17.01
C TYR A 224 -3.00 -15.85 17.06
N ASP A 225 -3.59 -16.99 16.72
CA ASP A 225 -5.05 -17.17 16.83
C ASP A 225 -5.54 -16.92 18.27
N SER A 226 -4.77 -17.37 19.28
CA SER A 226 -5.06 -17.10 20.70
C SER A 226 -4.81 -15.65 21.13
N HIS A 227 -4.17 -14.86 20.29
CA HIS A 227 -3.82 -13.46 20.54
C HIS A 227 -4.73 -12.48 19.78
N GLY A 228 -5.77 -12.98 19.11
CA GLY A 228 -6.74 -12.15 18.39
C GLY A 228 -6.33 -11.83 16.95
N LEU A 229 -5.58 -12.73 16.29
CA LEU A 229 -5.30 -12.64 14.86
C LEU A 229 -6.60 -12.52 14.06
N ALA A 230 -6.70 -11.49 13.22
CA ALA A 230 -7.84 -11.22 12.37
C ALA A 230 -7.38 -10.91 10.93
N LEU A 231 -8.18 -11.32 9.94
CA LEU A 231 -8.00 -10.88 8.56
C LEU A 231 -8.72 -9.55 8.36
N ALA A 232 -7.96 -8.50 8.02
CA ALA A 232 -8.50 -7.18 7.72
C ALA A 232 -9.08 -7.12 6.30
N GLU A 233 -9.88 -6.08 6.03
CA GLU A 233 -10.55 -5.89 4.72
C GLU A 233 -9.56 -5.71 3.56
N ASP A 234 -8.36 -5.23 3.84
CA ASP A 234 -7.27 -5.08 2.88
C ASP A 234 -6.51 -6.40 2.60
N GLY A 235 -6.96 -7.50 3.20
CA GLY A 235 -6.40 -8.84 3.02
C GLY A 235 -5.14 -9.12 3.84
N ARG A 236 -4.75 -8.23 4.76
CA ARG A 236 -3.63 -8.46 5.68
C ARG A 236 -4.10 -9.04 6.99
N TYR A 237 -3.26 -9.88 7.61
CA TYR A 237 -3.54 -10.40 8.94
C TYR A 237 -3.02 -9.42 9.99
N SER A 238 -3.83 -9.10 10.99
CA SER A 238 -3.48 -8.18 12.05
C SER A 238 -3.70 -8.81 13.41
N VAL A 239 -2.81 -8.54 14.36
CA VAL A 239 -2.94 -8.94 15.76
C VAL A 239 -2.61 -7.74 16.65
N PRO A 240 -3.49 -7.38 17.62
CA PRO A 240 -3.19 -6.31 18.56
C PRO A 240 -1.90 -6.58 19.34
N VAL A 241 -1.15 -5.52 19.63
CA VAL A 241 0.05 -5.62 20.47
C VAL A 241 -0.33 -5.42 21.93
N ASP A 242 -0.07 -6.45 22.74
CA ASP A 242 -0.36 -6.42 24.17
C ASP A 242 0.30 -5.22 24.86
N GLY A 243 -0.51 -4.45 25.59
CA GLY A 243 -0.04 -3.27 26.34
C GLY A 243 0.33 -2.06 25.48
N LYS A 244 0.12 -2.10 24.16
CA LYS A 244 0.32 -0.95 23.25
C LYS A 244 -0.99 -0.62 22.54
N GLN A 245 -1.74 0.32 23.12
CA GLN A 245 -3.00 0.77 22.54
C GLN A 245 -2.79 1.29 21.10
N ASP A 246 -3.69 0.92 20.20
CA ASP A 246 -3.72 1.33 18.78
C ASP A 246 -2.54 0.79 17.93
N TRP A 247 -1.72 -0.12 18.47
CA TRP A 247 -0.65 -0.79 17.73
C TRP A 247 -1.01 -2.25 17.46
N ALA A 248 -0.68 -2.70 16.26
CA ALA A 248 -0.84 -4.08 15.84
C ALA A 248 0.41 -4.58 15.10
N TYR A 249 0.70 -5.87 15.21
CA TYR A 249 1.50 -6.51 14.17
C TYR A 249 0.61 -6.75 12.96
N GLU A 250 1.14 -6.46 11.79
CA GLU A 250 0.51 -6.70 10.50
C GLU A 250 1.38 -7.64 9.68
N PHE A 251 0.77 -8.68 9.13
CA PHE A 251 1.40 -9.68 8.29
C PHE A 251 0.76 -9.63 6.90
N THR A 252 1.57 -9.26 5.91
CA THR A 252 1.20 -9.40 4.50
C THR A 252 1.46 -10.83 4.08
N THR A 253 0.52 -11.43 3.33
CA THR A 253 0.68 -12.79 2.79
C THR A 253 0.69 -12.80 1.28
N ASP A 254 1.51 -13.67 0.69
CA ASP A 254 1.45 -14.07 -0.71
C ASP A 254 1.11 -15.57 -0.77
N GLY A 255 -0.12 -15.88 -1.18
CA GLY A 255 -0.67 -17.23 -1.11
C GLY A 255 -0.74 -17.75 0.33
N ASP A 256 -0.05 -18.85 0.61
CA ASP A 256 -0.02 -19.52 1.91
C ASP A 256 1.18 -19.12 2.77
N LYS A 257 1.90 -18.06 2.42
CA LYS A 257 3.11 -17.60 3.13
C LYS A 257 3.04 -16.13 3.49
N VAL A 258 3.60 -15.81 4.65
CA VAL A 258 3.91 -14.43 5.05
C VAL A 258 5.00 -13.89 4.11
N SER A 259 4.75 -12.74 3.51
CA SER A 259 5.67 -12.03 2.63
C SER A 259 6.20 -10.74 3.26
N GLY A 260 5.49 -10.17 4.24
CA GLY A 260 5.89 -8.97 4.97
C GLY A 260 5.44 -8.99 6.43
N LEU A 261 6.12 -8.19 7.25
CA LEU A 261 5.84 -8.00 8.67
C LEU A 261 6.01 -6.52 9.01
N ALA A 262 5.03 -5.95 9.67
CA ALA A 262 5.09 -4.58 10.19
C ALA A 262 4.55 -4.48 11.61
N LEU A 263 5.01 -3.44 12.32
CA LEU A 263 4.37 -2.91 13.52
C LEU A 263 3.71 -1.58 13.13
N ILE A 264 2.40 -1.47 13.24
CA ILE A 264 1.61 -0.36 12.68
C ILE A 264 0.63 0.22 13.69
N ASN A 265 0.44 1.55 13.61
CA ASN A 265 -0.69 2.27 14.16
C ASN A 265 -1.54 2.81 12.99
N ALA A 266 -2.61 2.09 12.65
CA ALA A 266 -3.44 2.41 11.49
C ALA A 266 -4.26 3.70 11.68
N ASP A 267 -4.58 4.05 12.94
CA ASP A 267 -5.35 5.23 13.31
C ASP A 267 -4.53 6.53 13.25
N MET A 268 -3.20 6.42 13.23
CA MET A 268 -2.32 7.58 13.09
C MET A 268 -2.43 8.15 11.67
N LYS A 269 -2.92 9.38 11.59
CA LYS A 269 -3.08 10.13 10.34
C LYS A 269 -1.75 10.57 9.76
N CYS A 270 -1.64 10.50 8.45
CA CYS A 270 -0.70 11.28 7.67
C CYS A 270 -1.05 12.79 7.73
N ALA A 271 -0.13 13.66 7.32
CA ALA A 271 -0.26 15.12 7.43
C ALA A 271 -1.44 15.72 6.64
#